data_AF-A0A7G7W261-F1
#
_entry.id   AF-A0A7G7W261-F1
#
_cell.length_a   1.000
_cell.length_b   1.000
_cell.length_c   1.000
_cell.angle_alpha   90.00
_cell.angle_beta   90.00
_cell.angle_gamma   90.00
#
_symmetry.space_group_name_H-M   'P 1'
#
loop_
_entity.id
_entity.type
_entity.pdbx_description
1 polymer ?
#
loop_
_entity_poly.entity_id
_entity_poly.type
_entity_poly.pdbx_seq_one_letter_code
_entity_poly.pdbx_strand_id
1 'polypeptide(L)'
;MPLSDHIRTLLRDHDCVIIPDFGGLIADYAPARIHPVRHTLAPPAKRVAFNQSLTRNDGLLVDALSQHLNLSPAQARQMVREAVARMQQELETGQRTELSGIGIFRRSAGRGLEFEYTGTDNLLSASFGLPELVSRPVRATDALNSRERQPAAPQLATVRRRASRVVYNALTAVVVGLMFSASYMFADQQGYLPDSLRLPAQLSVFETRPEAPAASQAATEAVISRQQAALTPADNFVAKRPASSSAELPAAAPTVAIKPVADAAKPAAASVDVQTPAAAKSKSKAAAAKPATKAPGWEKARATNATPVAETATIKSRTGRYYVVAGSYTSLANAEKGRQALVRLGHPARVILPQAGSRQFKLSVADYADRTSADRQATILRKRMGSSLWVLNY
;
A
#
# COMPACT_ATOMS: atom_id res chain seq x y z
N MET A 1 -10.39 -44.69 9.61
CA MET A 1 -11.06 -43.44 9.22
C MET A 1 -12.18 -43.75 8.25
N PRO A 2 -13.36 -43.14 8.39
CA PRO A 2 -14.43 -43.22 7.40
C PRO A 2 -13.99 -42.64 6.04
N LEU A 3 -14.66 -43.05 4.96
CA LEU A 3 -14.41 -42.55 3.60
C LEU A 3 -14.58 -41.03 3.51
N SER A 4 -15.51 -40.48 4.30
CA SER A 4 -15.80 -39.04 4.38
C SER A 4 -14.58 -38.20 4.79
N ASP A 5 -13.73 -38.70 5.71
CA ASP A 5 -12.53 -37.97 6.14
C ASP A 5 -11.50 -37.82 5.02
N HIS A 6 -11.36 -38.86 4.19
CA HIS A 6 -10.45 -38.85 3.05
C HIS A 6 -10.94 -37.88 1.96
N ILE A 7 -12.24 -37.92 1.64
CA ILE A 7 -12.84 -36.97 0.69
C ILE A 7 -12.72 -35.53 1.22
N ARG A 8 -12.98 -35.31 2.51
CA ARG A 8 -12.83 -33.98 3.13
C ARG A 8 -11.40 -33.46 3.04
N THR A 9 -10.40 -34.33 3.20
CA THR A 9 -8.98 -33.95 3.05
C THR A 9 -8.67 -33.60 1.59
N LEU A 10 -9.13 -34.42 0.65
CA LEU A 10 -8.95 -34.17 -0.79
C LEU A 10 -9.60 -32.85 -1.26
N LEU A 11 -10.76 -32.49 -0.74
CA LEU A 11 -11.45 -31.23 -1.11
C LEU A 11 -10.71 -29.97 -0.63
N ARG A 12 -9.76 -30.08 0.31
CA ARG A 12 -8.92 -28.94 0.69
C ARG A 12 -7.91 -28.62 -0.41
N ASP A 13 -7.25 -29.65 -0.91
CA ASP A 13 -6.14 -29.55 -1.86
C ASP A 13 -6.60 -29.51 -3.32
N HIS A 14 -7.77 -30.09 -3.61
CA HIS A 14 -8.33 -30.20 -4.95
C HIS A 14 -9.71 -29.54 -5.04
N ASP A 15 -10.04 -29.06 -6.24
CA ASP A 15 -11.31 -28.39 -6.51
C ASP A 15 -12.38 -29.35 -7.04
N CYS A 16 -12.00 -30.53 -7.52
CA CYS A 16 -12.95 -31.58 -7.91
C CYS A 16 -12.51 -32.95 -7.38
N VAL A 17 -13.44 -33.67 -6.75
CA VAL A 17 -13.23 -35.04 -6.27
C VAL A 17 -14.38 -35.90 -6.76
N ILE A 18 -14.06 -36.93 -7.54
CA ILE A 18 -15.04 -37.83 -8.14
C ILE A 18 -15.17 -39.09 -7.31
N ILE A 19 -16.40 -39.43 -6.96
CA ILE A 19 -16.79 -40.66 -6.26
C ILE A 19 -17.33 -41.62 -7.34
N PRO A 20 -16.62 -42.74 -7.62
CA PRO A 20 -17.04 -43.71 -8.63
C PRO A 20 -18.49 -44.16 -8.41
N ASP A 21 -19.25 -44.25 -9.50
CA ASP A 21 -20.64 -44.71 -9.52
C ASP A 21 -21.62 -43.89 -8.65
N PHE A 22 -21.20 -42.74 -8.14
CA PHE A 22 -22.03 -41.85 -7.32
C PHE A 22 -22.12 -40.43 -7.92
N GLY A 23 -20.98 -39.81 -8.25
CA GLY A 23 -20.92 -38.47 -8.86
C GLY A 23 -19.67 -37.69 -8.42
N GLY A 24 -19.61 -36.42 -8.82
CA GLY A 24 -18.49 -35.51 -8.52
C GLY A 24 -18.86 -34.43 -7.50
N LEU A 25 -17.96 -34.21 -6.54
CA LEU A 25 -17.98 -33.05 -5.66
C LEU A 25 -17.10 -31.95 -6.26
N ILE A 26 -17.63 -30.74 -6.33
CA ILE A 26 -16.97 -29.57 -6.91
C ILE A 26 -16.87 -28.53 -5.79
N ALA A 27 -15.65 -28.12 -5.45
CA ALA A 27 -15.36 -27.10 -4.46
C ALA A 27 -15.00 -25.79 -5.17
N ASP A 28 -15.97 -24.89 -5.27
CA ASP A 28 -15.79 -23.59 -5.89
C ASP A 28 -15.32 -22.55 -4.88
N TYR A 29 -14.43 -21.66 -5.31
CA TYR A 29 -14.03 -20.52 -4.49
C TYR A 29 -15.19 -19.54 -4.29
N ALA A 30 -15.47 -19.22 -3.03
CA ALA A 30 -16.40 -18.18 -2.63
C ALA A 30 -15.62 -17.03 -1.98
N PRO A 31 -15.73 -15.80 -2.51
CA PRO A 31 -15.03 -14.64 -1.96
C PRO A 31 -15.58 -14.25 -0.59
N ALA A 32 -14.77 -13.49 0.16
CA ALA A 32 -15.22 -12.88 1.43
C ALA A 32 -16.49 -12.05 1.21
N ARG A 33 -17.42 -12.16 2.14
CA ARG A 33 -18.73 -11.50 2.06
C ARG A 33 -19.06 -10.76 3.34
N ILE A 34 -19.71 -9.62 3.17
CA ILE A 34 -20.22 -8.81 4.28
C ILE A 34 -21.72 -9.11 4.40
N HIS A 35 -22.15 -9.55 5.57
CA HIS A 35 -23.57 -9.67 5.86
C HIS A 35 -24.13 -8.29 6.23
N PRO A 36 -25.04 -7.70 5.43
CA PRO A 36 -25.44 -6.29 5.58
C PRO A 36 -26.14 -6.02 6.92
N VAL A 37 -26.96 -6.97 7.40
CA VAL A 37 -27.73 -6.83 8.65
C VAL A 37 -26.90 -7.14 9.90
N ARG A 38 -26.12 -8.24 9.89
CA ARG A 38 -25.32 -8.66 11.04
C ARG A 38 -24.00 -7.89 11.18
N HIS A 39 -23.64 -7.10 10.16
CA HIS A 39 -22.34 -6.42 10.03
C HIS A 39 -21.14 -7.37 10.19
N THR A 40 -21.34 -8.66 9.92
CA THR A 40 -20.32 -9.72 10.00
C THR A 40 -19.63 -9.88 8.66
N LEU A 41 -18.30 -9.96 8.69
CA LEU A 41 -17.41 -10.27 7.59
C LEU A 41 -17.11 -11.77 7.64
N ALA A 42 -17.61 -12.52 6.68
CA ALA A 42 -17.23 -13.91 6.49
C ALA A 42 -15.95 -13.98 5.65
N PRO A 43 -14.96 -14.80 6.05
CA PRO A 43 -13.73 -14.98 5.27
C PRO A 43 -14.03 -15.64 3.91
N PRO A 44 -13.11 -15.56 2.94
CA PRO A 44 -13.22 -16.35 1.71
C PRO A 44 -13.26 -17.83 2.05
N ALA A 45 -14.09 -18.60 1.38
CA ALA A 45 -14.30 -20.01 1.67
C ALA A 45 -14.41 -20.85 0.39
N LYS A 46 -14.36 -22.19 0.53
CA LYS A 46 -14.72 -23.12 -0.55
C LYS A 46 -16.18 -23.55 -0.37
N ARG A 47 -17.01 -23.36 -1.40
CA ARG A 47 -18.39 -23.85 -1.45
C ARG A 47 -18.40 -25.18 -2.20
N VAL A 48 -18.91 -26.22 -1.56
CA VAL A 48 -19.02 -27.54 -2.19
C VAL A 48 -20.40 -27.67 -2.84
N ALA A 49 -20.42 -28.10 -4.09
CA ALA A 49 -21.57 -28.52 -4.85
C ALA A 49 -21.39 -29.97 -5.30
N PHE A 50 -22.49 -30.63 -5.63
CA PHE A 50 -22.48 -32.00 -6.13
C PHE A 50 -23.09 -32.05 -7.53
N ASN A 51 -22.48 -32.86 -8.39
CA ASN A 51 -22.99 -33.14 -9.72
C ASN A 51 -22.94 -34.64 -9.99
N GLN A 52 -24.12 -35.24 -10.16
CA GLN A 52 -24.26 -36.67 -10.44
C GLN A 52 -23.74 -37.08 -11.83
N SER A 53 -23.71 -36.15 -12.80
CA SER A 53 -23.25 -36.46 -14.17
C SER A 53 -21.74 -36.65 -14.29
N LEU A 54 -20.96 -36.23 -13.29
CA LEU A 54 -19.52 -36.42 -13.23
C LEU A 54 -19.20 -37.85 -12.77
N THR A 55 -19.16 -38.78 -13.72
CA THR A 55 -18.83 -40.21 -13.48
C THR A 55 -17.46 -40.62 -14.00
N ARG A 56 -16.75 -39.74 -14.72
CA ARG A 56 -15.42 -40.04 -15.24
C ARG A 56 -14.42 -40.06 -14.08
N ASN A 57 -13.85 -41.22 -13.79
CA ASN A 57 -12.98 -41.38 -12.63
C ASN A 57 -11.58 -40.79 -12.89
N ASP A 58 -11.20 -39.76 -12.12
CA ASP A 58 -9.87 -39.14 -12.17
C ASP A 58 -8.81 -39.88 -11.34
N GLY A 59 -9.18 -40.99 -10.69
CA GLY A 59 -8.29 -41.82 -9.88
C GLY A 59 -7.89 -41.21 -8.51
N LEU A 60 -8.10 -39.91 -8.31
CA LEU A 60 -7.65 -39.15 -7.13
C LEU A 60 -8.03 -39.80 -5.78
N LEU A 61 -9.30 -40.20 -5.62
CA LEU A 61 -9.78 -40.81 -4.37
C LEU A 61 -9.12 -42.17 -4.12
N VAL A 62 -8.94 -42.97 -5.16
CA VAL A 62 -8.33 -44.30 -5.08
C VAL A 62 -6.85 -44.19 -4.74
N ASP A 63 -6.14 -43.26 -5.38
CA ASP A 63 -4.71 -43.04 -5.15
C ASP A 63 -4.46 -42.54 -3.72
N ALA A 64 -5.25 -41.58 -3.24
CA ALA A 64 -5.14 -41.08 -1.87
C ALA A 64 -5.42 -42.16 -0.82
N LEU A 65 -6.42 -43.02 -1.04
CA LEU A 65 -6.69 -44.16 -0.16
C LEU A 65 -5.56 -45.19 -0.20
N SER A 66 -5.00 -45.48 -1.37
CA SER A 66 -3.89 -46.43 -1.52
C SER A 66 -2.66 -45.97 -0.74
N GLN A 67 -2.34 -44.67 -0.79
CA GLN A 67 -1.20 -44.08 -0.10
C GLN A 67 -1.42 -44.00 1.41
N HIS A 68 -2.60 -43.55 1.86
CA HIS A 68 -2.86 -43.33 3.28
C HIS A 68 -3.09 -44.64 4.05
N LEU A 69 -3.67 -45.66 3.40
CA LEU A 69 -3.95 -46.96 4.01
C LEU A 69 -2.93 -48.05 3.62
N ASN A 70 -1.93 -47.74 2.79
CA ASN A 70 -0.95 -48.69 2.23
C ASN A 70 -1.62 -49.92 1.56
N LEU A 71 -2.68 -49.67 0.79
CA LEU A 71 -3.44 -50.71 0.11
C LEU A 71 -3.09 -50.77 -1.37
N SER A 72 -3.26 -51.94 -1.99
CA SER A 72 -3.20 -52.02 -3.44
C SER A 72 -4.34 -51.19 -4.07
N PRO A 73 -4.14 -50.62 -5.27
CA PRO A 73 -5.19 -49.85 -5.96
C PRO A 73 -6.47 -50.66 -6.18
N ALA A 74 -6.36 -51.98 -6.37
CA ALA A 74 -7.50 -52.88 -6.52
C ALA A 74 -8.33 -52.98 -5.22
N GLN A 75 -7.67 -53.13 -4.08
CA GLN A 75 -8.32 -53.15 -2.76
C GLN A 75 -8.95 -51.78 -2.43
N ALA A 76 -8.26 -50.67 -2.71
CA ALA A 76 -8.79 -49.33 -2.50
C ALA A 76 -10.08 -49.09 -3.32
N ARG A 77 -10.10 -49.51 -4.60
CA ARG A 77 -11.32 -49.45 -5.43
C ARG A 77 -12.45 -50.30 -4.85
N GLN A 78 -12.14 -51.48 -4.32
CA GLN A 78 -13.15 -52.35 -3.70
C GLN A 78 -13.77 -51.69 -2.47
N MET A 79 -12.96 -51.09 -1.59
CA MET A 79 -13.45 -50.36 -0.43
C MET A 79 -14.36 -49.18 -0.80
N VAL A 80 -14.00 -48.42 -1.85
CA VAL A 80 -14.82 -47.32 -2.34
C VAL A 80 -16.16 -47.84 -2.87
N ARG A 81 -16.16 -48.91 -3.68
CA ARG A 81 -17.39 -49.52 -4.19
C ARG A 81 -18.32 -49.99 -3.08
N GLU A 82 -17.79 -50.66 -2.06
CA GLU A 82 -18.56 -51.12 -0.90
C GLU A 82 -19.14 -49.96 -0.07
N ALA A 83 -18.41 -48.86 0.05
CA ALA A 83 -18.92 -47.66 0.70
C ALA A 83 -20.04 -46.99 -0.12
N VAL A 84 -19.87 -46.89 -1.45
CA VAL A 84 -20.87 -46.33 -2.36
C VAL A 84 -22.14 -47.18 -2.39
N ALA A 85 -22.02 -48.51 -2.43
CA ALA A 85 -23.16 -49.42 -2.37
C ALA A 85 -23.99 -49.23 -1.10
N ARG A 86 -23.34 -49.06 0.06
CA ARG A 86 -24.03 -48.76 1.32
C ARG A 86 -24.79 -47.43 1.27
N MET A 87 -24.16 -46.38 0.75
CA MET A 87 -24.81 -45.08 0.58
C MET A 87 -25.99 -45.14 -0.41
N GLN A 88 -25.87 -45.91 -1.49
CA GLN A 88 -26.98 -46.10 -2.43
C GLN A 88 -28.15 -46.83 -1.77
N GLN A 89 -27.88 -47.87 -0.97
CA GLN A 89 -28.91 -48.60 -0.22
C GLN A 89 -29.62 -47.72 0.82
N GLU A 90 -28.89 -46.86 1.52
CA GLU A 90 -29.47 -45.89 2.46
C GLU A 90 -30.32 -44.83 1.74
N LEU A 91 -29.90 -44.37 0.54
CA LEU A 91 -30.72 -43.50 -0.31
C LEU A 91 -31.98 -44.20 -0.84
N GLU A 92 -31.93 -45.51 -1.06
CA GLU A 92 -33.09 -46.28 -1.51
C GLU A 92 -34.13 -46.49 -0.41
N THR A 93 -33.66 -46.81 0.78
CA THR A 93 -34.52 -47.10 1.93
C THR A 93 -35.04 -45.84 2.63
N GLY A 94 -34.15 -44.88 2.90
CA GLY A 94 -34.44 -43.68 3.69
C GLY A 94 -34.54 -42.38 2.89
N GLN A 95 -34.28 -42.40 1.56
CA GLN A 95 -34.21 -41.22 0.68
C GLN A 95 -33.20 -40.13 1.15
N ARG A 96 -32.34 -40.47 2.10
CA ARG A 96 -31.35 -39.57 2.70
C ARG A 96 -30.09 -40.33 3.08
N THR A 97 -28.94 -39.77 2.73
CA THR A 97 -27.62 -40.18 3.25
C THR A 97 -26.79 -39.01 3.69
N GLU A 98 -25.86 -39.25 4.61
CA GLU A 98 -25.01 -38.22 5.17
C GLU A 98 -23.54 -38.63 5.08
N LEU A 99 -22.72 -37.78 4.47
CA LEU A 99 -21.27 -37.85 4.60
C LEU A 99 -20.83 -36.84 5.66
N SER A 100 -20.38 -37.35 6.80
CA SER A 100 -19.92 -36.53 7.93
C SER A 100 -18.87 -35.51 7.50
N GLY A 101 -19.14 -34.23 7.74
CA GLY A 101 -18.23 -33.13 7.42
C GLY A 101 -18.18 -32.70 5.95
N ILE A 102 -18.99 -33.32 5.07
CA ILE A 102 -19.14 -32.91 3.67
C ILE A 102 -20.56 -32.44 3.43
N GLY A 103 -21.57 -33.28 3.70
CA GLY A 103 -22.95 -32.89 3.49
C GLY A 103 -23.94 -34.04 3.42
N ILE A 104 -25.20 -33.67 3.24
CA ILE A 104 -26.34 -34.56 3.19
C ILE A 104 -26.82 -34.64 1.75
N PHE A 105 -27.07 -35.87 1.29
CA PHE A 105 -27.68 -36.16 0.01
C PHE A 105 -29.12 -36.56 0.25
N ARG A 106 -30.03 -35.97 -0.51
CA ARG A 106 -31.45 -36.31 -0.50
C ARG A 106 -31.88 -36.67 -1.89
N ARG A 107 -32.70 -37.72 -2.01
CA ARG A 107 -33.24 -38.10 -3.30
C ARG A 107 -34.58 -37.40 -3.51
N SER A 108 -34.63 -36.53 -4.53
CA SER A 108 -35.82 -35.75 -4.85
C SER A 108 -36.52 -36.36 -6.07
N ALA A 109 -37.83 -36.61 -5.95
CA ALA A 109 -38.62 -37.21 -7.03
C ALA A 109 -38.59 -36.31 -8.27
N GLY A 110 -37.91 -36.76 -9.33
CA GLY A 110 -37.84 -36.09 -10.64
C GLY A 110 -36.71 -35.08 -10.84
N ARG A 111 -35.97 -34.66 -9.80
CA ARG A 111 -34.80 -33.74 -9.94
C ARG A 111 -33.43 -34.38 -9.69
N GLY A 112 -33.39 -35.66 -9.33
CA GLY A 112 -32.14 -36.36 -9.02
C GLY A 112 -31.72 -36.23 -7.55
N LEU A 113 -30.41 -36.28 -7.29
CA LEU A 113 -29.84 -36.07 -5.96
C LEU A 113 -29.70 -34.57 -5.66
N GLU A 114 -30.33 -34.13 -4.57
CA GLU A 114 -30.11 -32.82 -3.97
C GLU A 114 -29.02 -32.93 -2.89
N PHE A 115 -28.08 -31.99 -2.90
CA PHE A 115 -26.95 -31.95 -1.98
C PHE A 115 -26.95 -30.67 -1.17
N GLU A 116 -26.81 -30.82 0.15
CA GLU A 116 -26.64 -29.72 1.08
C GLU A 116 -25.31 -29.88 1.83
N TYR A 117 -24.43 -28.88 1.73
CA TYR A 117 -23.16 -28.87 2.43
C TYR A 117 -23.39 -28.66 3.94
N THR A 118 -22.88 -29.60 4.75
CA THR A 118 -23.02 -29.58 6.23
C THR A 118 -21.66 -29.46 6.93
N GLY A 119 -20.58 -29.22 6.19
CA GLY A 119 -19.26 -29.03 6.79
C GLY A 119 -19.19 -27.75 7.63
N THR A 120 -18.67 -27.86 8.85
CA THR A 120 -18.50 -26.73 9.77
C THR A 120 -17.29 -25.87 9.42
N ASP A 121 -16.26 -26.50 8.84
CA ASP A 121 -14.96 -25.90 8.66
C ASP A 121 -14.78 -25.36 7.24
N ASN A 122 -13.99 -24.29 7.13
CA ASN A 122 -13.58 -23.77 5.84
C ASN A 122 -12.54 -24.70 5.21
N LEU A 123 -12.86 -25.25 4.04
CA LEU A 123 -11.96 -26.13 3.29
C LEU A 123 -10.85 -25.36 2.55
N LEU A 124 -10.96 -24.04 2.43
CA LEU A 124 -9.97 -23.23 1.75
C LEU A 124 -8.70 -23.09 2.60
N SER A 125 -7.60 -23.71 2.17
CA SER A 125 -6.30 -23.66 2.87
C SER A 125 -5.79 -22.23 3.09
N ALA A 126 -6.03 -21.31 2.13
CA ALA A 126 -5.63 -19.91 2.23
C ALA A 126 -6.38 -19.11 3.33
N SER A 127 -7.56 -19.57 3.72
CA SER A 127 -8.40 -18.93 4.75
C SER A 127 -8.51 -19.77 6.03
N PHE A 128 -7.64 -20.78 6.17
CA PHE A 128 -7.65 -21.66 7.32
C PHE A 128 -7.40 -20.87 8.62
N GLY A 129 -8.26 -21.07 9.61
CA GLY A 129 -8.16 -20.41 10.91
C GLY A 129 -8.64 -18.96 10.96
N LEU A 130 -9.13 -18.38 9.85
CA LEU A 130 -9.71 -17.04 9.87
C LEU A 130 -11.12 -17.08 10.51
N PRO A 131 -11.36 -16.33 11.62
CA PRO A 131 -12.68 -16.24 12.21
C PRO A 131 -13.58 -15.29 11.42
N GLU A 132 -14.89 -15.44 11.59
CA GLU A 132 -15.83 -14.38 11.20
C GLU A 132 -15.61 -13.14 12.07
N LEU A 133 -15.54 -11.96 11.43
CA LEU A 133 -15.27 -10.69 12.11
C LEU A 133 -16.52 -9.83 12.14
N VAL A 134 -16.90 -9.32 13.32
CA VAL A 134 -18.02 -8.35 13.41
C VAL A 134 -17.47 -6.94 13.30
N SER A 135 -17.92 -6.21 12.28
CA SER A 135 -17.54 -4.81 12.05
C SER A 135 -18.51 -3.85 12.74
N ARG A 136 -18.00 -2.72 13.21
CA ARG A 136 -18.84 -1.61 13.66
C ARG A 136 -19.22 -0.74 12.46
N PRO A 137 -20.47 -0.28 12.34
CA PRO A 137 -20.89 0.58 11.24
C PRO A 137 -20.09 1.89 11.25
N VAL A 138 -19.55 2.27 10.09
CA VAL A 138 -18.79 3.51 9.91
C VAL A 138 -19.77 4.67 9.70
N ARG A 139 -19.67 5.73 10.50
CA ARG A 139 -20.48 6.94 10.31
C ARG A 139 -19.95 7.74 9.12
N ALA A 140 -20.83 8.35 8.34
CA ALA A 140 -20.46 9.15 7.17
C ALA A 140 -19.46 10.28 7.51
N THR A 141 -19.55 10.86 8.71
CA THR A 141 -18.58 11.85 9.23
C THR A 141 -17.17 11.28 9.35
N ASP A 142 -17.05 10.03 9.79
CA ASP A 142 -15.77 9.36 9.99
C ASP A 142 -15.14 8.97 8.65
N ALA A 143 -15.97 8.65 7.65
CA ALA A 143 -15.53 8.36 6.27
C ALA A 143 -14.95 9.60 5.56
N LEU A 144 -15.57 10.78 5.72
CA LEU A 144 -15.03 12.03 5.17
C LEU A 144 -13.69 12.39 5.81
N ASN A 145 -13.64 12.35 7.14
CA ASN A 145 -12.42 12.63 7.90
C ASN A 145 -11.28 11.66 7.56
N SER A 146 -11.56 10.39 7.29
CA SER A 146 -10.53 9.40 6.92
C SER A 146 -10.04 9.57 5.48
N ARG A 147 -10.90 9.97 4.55
CA ARG A 147 -10.54 10.28 3.16
C ARG A 147 -9.67 11.54 3.08
N GLU A 148 -9.97 12.54 3.90
CA GLU A 148 -9.17 13.76 4.03
C GLU A 148 -7.82 13.50 4.73
N ARG A 149 -7.74 12.43 5.54
CA ARG A 149 -6.53 12.04 6.29
C ARG A 149 -5.62 11.07 5.56
N GLN A 150 -5.98 10.55 4.37
CA GLN A 150 -5.00 9.87 3.53
C GLN A 150 -4.09 10.94 2.91
N PRO A 151 -2.83 11.14 3.39
CA PRO A 151 -1.89 11.89 2.59
C PRO A 151 -1.75 11.14 1.27
N ALA A 152 -1.84 11.85 0.15
CA ALA A 152 -1.50 11.28 -1.14
C ALA A 152 -0.17 10.55 -0.99
N ALA A 153 -0.17 9.23 -1.20
CA ALA A 153 1.05 8.44 -1.16
C ALA A 153 2.11 9.20 -1.97
N PRO A 154 3.34 9.36 -1.46
CA PRO A 154 4.35 10.16 -2.15
C PRO A 154 4.55 9.51 -3.51
N GLN A 155 4.00 10.13 -4.55
CA GLN A 155 4.23 9.70 -5.90
C GLN A 155 5.72 9.95 -6.11
N LEU A 156 6.48 8.85 -6.18
CA LEU A 156 7.88 8.89 -6.57
C LEU A 156 7.91 9.52 -7.96
N ALA A 157 8.16 10.83 -8.00
CA ALA A 157 8.31 11.55 -9.24
C ALA A 157 9.49 10.91 -9.96
N THR A 158 9.19 10.08 -10.96
CA THR A 158 10.22 9.56 -11.85
C THR A 158 10.76 10.77 -12.60
N VAL A 159 11.88 11.31 -12.13
CA VAL A 159 12.61 12.36 -12.85
C VAL A 159 13.16 11.69 -14.11
N ARG A 160 12.32 11.61 -15.13
CA ARG A 160 12.67 11.06 -16.42
C ARG A 160 13.71 12.00 -17.02
N ARG A 161 14.96 11.54 -17.06
CA ARG A 161 16.17 12.23 -17.56
C ARG A 161 15.88 12.96 -18.87
N ARG A 162 15.48 14.23 -18.81
CA ARG A 162 15.45 15.13 -19.98
C ARG A 162 16.85 15.65 -20.33
N ALA A 163 17.78 15.59 -19.38
CA ALA A 163 19.16 16.05 -19.55
C ALA A 163 19.96 15.26 -20.60
N SER A 164 19.69 13.97 -20.81
CA SER A 164 20.47 13.18 -21.78
C SER A 164 20.25 13.64 -23.22
N ARG A 165 19.04 14.06 -23.61
CA ARG A 165 18.76 14.49 -24.98
C ARG A 165 19.47 15.79 -25.35
N VAL A 166 19.60 16.72 -24.40
CA VAL A 166 20.31 17.99 -24.64
C VAL A 166 21.81 17.74 -24.82
N VAL A 167 22.40 16.84 -24.03
CA VAL A 167 23.80 16.45 -24.17
C VAL A 167 24.07 15.74 -25.49
N TYR A 168 23.20 14.81 -25.90
CA TYR A 168 23.35 14.13 -27.20
C TYR A 168 23.19 15.11 -28.38
N ASN A 169 22.25 16.06 -28.32
CA ASN A 169 22.08 17.05 -29.38
C ASN A 169 23.24 18.06 -29.46
N ALA A 170 23.86 18.40 -28.33
CA ALA A 170 25.05 19.25 -28.31
C ALA A 170 26.27 18.51 -28.91
N LEU A 171 26.45 17.23 -28.57
CA LEU A 171 27.53 16.41 -29.12
C LEU A 171 27.41 16.24 -30.64
N THR A 172 26.20 16.01 -31.16
CA THR A 172 25.98 15.87 -32.60
C THR A 172 26.28 17.16 -33.36
N ALA A 173 25.91 18.32 -32.81
CA ALA A 173 26.21 19.61 -33.43
C ALA A 173 27.72 19.87 -33.55
N VAL A 174 28.50 19.50 -32.51
CA VAL A 174 29.97 19.62 -32.54
C VAL A 174 30.59 18.74 -33.62
N VAL A 175 30.15 17.48 -33.72
CA VAL A 175 30.68 16.53 -34.72
C VAL A 175 30.34 17.00 -36.14
N VAL A 176 29.12 17.48 -36.38
CA VAL A 176 28.71 18.01 -37.69
C VAL A 176 29.52 19.25 -38.05
N GLY A 177 29.75 20.17 -37.10
CA GLY A 177 30.59 21.35 -37.31
C GLY A 177 32.04 20.98 -37.67
N LEU A 178 32.61 19.99 -36.98
CA LEU A 178 33.98 19.51 -37.23
C LEU A 178 34.10 18.79 -38.58
N MET A 179 33.08 18.01 -38.98
CA MET A 179 33.02 17.41 -40.32
C MET A 179 32.91 18.48 -41.42
N PHE A 180 32.12 19.53 -41.21
CA PHE A 180 31.99 20.63 -42.17
C PHE A 180 33.29 21.43 -42.30
N SER A 181 33.97 21.72 -41.17
CA SER A 181 35.26 22.42 -41.19
C SER A 181 36.38 21.58 -41.81
N ALA A 182 36.42 20.27 -41.53
CA ALA A 182 37.35 19.35 -42.16
C ALA A 182 37.10 19.23 -43.68
N SER A 183 35.83 19.15 -44.09
CA SER A 183 35.44 19.13 -45.51
C SER A 183 35.85 20.42 -46.22
N TYR A 184 35.68 21.58 -45.57
CA TYR A 184 36.13 22.86 -46.09
C TYR A 184 37.65 22.93 -46.25
N MET A 185 38.41 22.53 -45.22
CA MET A 185 39.89 22.50 -45.27
C MET A 185 40.40 21.55 -46.36
N PHE A 186 39.75 20.40 -46.55
CA PHE A 186 40.09 19.45 -47.59
C PHE A 186 39.78 19.98 -49.00
N ALA A 187 38.65 20.66 -49.17
CA ALA A 187 38.27 21.30 -50.43
C ALA A 187 39.21 22.46 -50.78
N ASP A 188 39.72 23.21 -49.78
CA ASP A 188 40.72 24.25 -49.99
C ASP A 188 42.08 23.66 -50.40
N GLN A 189 42.52 22.59 -49.73
CA GLN A 189 43.77 21.89 -50.07
C GLN A 189 43.76 21.29 -51.47
N GLN A 190 42.61 20.78 -51.94
CA GLN A 190 42.47 20.19 -53.27
C GLN A 190 42.09 21.20 -54.36
N GLY A 191 41.93 22.48 -54.02
CA GLY A 191 41.68 23.55 -54.99
C GLY A 191 40.28 23.54 -55.63
N TYR A 192 39.31 22.85 -55.01
CA TYR A 192 37.93 22.76 -55.52
C TYR A 192 37.03 23.92 -55.07
N LEU A 193 37.51 24.83 -54.21
CA LEU A 193 36.72 25.99 -53.73
C LEU A 193 36.83 27.19 -54.69
N PRO A 194 35.70 27.82 -55.07
CA PRO A 194 35.72 29.07 -55.83
C PRO A 194 36.24 30.23 -54.96
N ASP A 195 36.88 31.22 -55.57
CA ASP A 195 37.61 32.29 -54.87
C ASP A 195 36.75 33.14 -53.92
N SER A 196 35.41 33.12 -54.05
CA SER A 196 34.49 33.83 -53.15
C SER A 196 34.32 33.17 -51.78
N LEU A 197 34.70 31.91 -51.61
CA LEU A 197 34.51 31.14 -50.37
C LEU A 197 35.82 30.93 -49.58
N ARG A 198 36.95 31.42 -50.08
CA ARG A 198 38.24 31.36 -49.38
C ARG A 198 38.31 32.48 -48.33
N LEU A 199 38.57 32.12 -47.07
CA LEU A 199 38.83 33.13 -46.05
C LEU A 199 40.21 33.76 -46.29
N PRO A 200 40.32 35.10 -46.34
CA PRO A 200 41.62 35.76 -46.47
C PRO A 200 42.45 35.54 -45.20
N ALA A 201 43.67 35.03 -45.36
CA ALA A 201 44.59 34.71 -44.26
C ALA A 201 45.11 35.94 -43.48
N GLN A 202 44.59 37.15 -43.73
CA GLN A 202 45.05 38.41 -43.16
C GLN A 202 44.02 38.94 -42.17
N LEU A 203 43.93 38.33 -40.99
CA LEU A 203 43.40 39.00 -39.80
C LEU A 203 44.60 39.45 -38.96
N SER A 204 45.42 40.34 -39.52
CA SER A 204 46.31 41.17 -38.73
C SER A 204 45.43 42.10 -37.89
N VAL A 205 45.41 41.83 -36.60
CA VAL A 205 44.78 42.65 -35.55
C VAL A 205 45.23 44.10 -35.72
N PHE A 206 44.35 44.96 -36.24
CA PHE A 206 44.58 46.40 -36.24
C PHE A 206 44.18 46.94 -34.87
N GLU A 207 45.20 47.04 -34.04
CA GLU A 207 45.22 47.62 -32.72
C GLU A 207 45.02 49.14 -32.81
N THR A 208 43.87 49.64 -32.37
CA THR A 208 43.70 51.07 -32.09
C THR A 208 43.88 51.31 -30.61
N ARG A 209 45.09 51.71 -30.22
CA ARG A 209 45.35 52.37 -28.94
C ARG A 209 46.00 53.72 -29.21
N PRO A 210 45.36 54.85 -28.84
CA PRO A 210 45.99 56.14 -28.98
C PRO A 210 47.06 56.34 -27.89
N GLU A 211 48.07 57.05 -28.36
CA GLU A 211 49.35 57.39 -27.77
C GLU A 211 49.21 58.40 -26.62
N ALA A 212 49.91 58.13 -25.51
CA ALA A 212 50.29 59.12 -24.51
C ALA A 212 51.68 58.72 -23.95
N PRO A 213 52.61 59.68 -23.77
CA PRO A 213 54.03 59.37 -23.78
C PRO A 213 54.61 58.95 -22.42
N ALA A 214 55.57 58.03 -22.52
CA ALA A 214 56.83 57.90 -21.78
C ALA A 214 56.87 58.17 -20.27
N ALA A 215 56.99 57.08 -19.50
CA ALA A 215 58.05 56.94 -18.48
C ALA A 215 58.29 55.46 -18.10
N SER A 216 59.58 55.07 -18.13
CA SER A 216 60.22 53.96 -17.39
C SER A 216 60.01 52.51 -17.88
N GLN A 217 60.94 52.05 -18.72
CA GLN A 217 61.33 50.65 -18.88
C GLN A 217 62.38 50.27 -17.81
N ALA A 218 62.11 49.24 -17.01
CA ALA A 218 63.12 48.34 -16.44
C ALA A 218 62.40 47.10 -15.89
N ALA A 219 62.98 45.92 -16.11
CA ALA A 219 62.53 44.60 -15.66
C ALA A 219 61.52 43.87 -16.57
N THR A 220 61.90 43.68 -17.84
CA THR A 220 61.62 42.43 -18.55
C THR A 220 62.91 41.65 -18.60
N GLU A 221 63.13 40.73 -17.65
CA GLU A 221 64.15 39.67 -17.73
C GLU A 221 64.01 38.82 -16.46
N ALA A 222 63.92 37.48 -16.61
CA ALA A 222 63.44 36.51 -15.61
C ALA A 222 61.92 36.60 -15.40
N VAL A 223 61.10 35.64 -15.80
CA VAL A 223 61.01 34.32 -15.15
C VAL A 223 60.53 33.22 -16.13
N ILE A 224 60.28 33.53 -17.40
CA ILE A 224 59.84 32.54 -18.41
C ILE A 224 61.07 31.84 -19.03
N SER A 225 61.81 31.08 -18.23
CA SER A 225 62.82 30.13 -18.74
C SER A 225 63.17 29.00 -17.78
N ARG A 226 62.37 28.78 -16.73
CA ARG A 226 62.58 27.64 -15.85
C ARG A 226 61.28 26.86 -15.71
N GLN A 227 61.34 25.59 -16.09
CA GLN A 227 60.44 24.51 -15.67
C GLN A 227 59.25 24.21 -16.58
N GLN A 228 59.54 24.03 -17.87
CA GLN A 228 59.03 22.86 -18.59
C GLN A 228 60.20 22.13 -19.23
N ALA A 229 60.65 21.03 -18.63
CA ALA A 229 61.24 19.89 -19.35
C ALA A 229 61.54 18.72 -18.38
N ALA A 230 61.30 17.51 -18.91
CA ALA A 230 61.71 16.17 -18.47
C ALA A 230 60.81 15.50 -17.38
N LEU A 231 59.94 14.53 -17.67
CA LEU A 231 60.05 13.18 -18.31
C LEU A 231 60.79 12.10 -17.49
N THR A 232 59.99 11.31 -16.74
CA THR A 232 60.04 9.83 -16.53
C THR A 232 61.15 9.20 -15.66
N PRO A 233 61.14 7.88 -15.33
CA PRO A 233 60.13 7.07 -14.60
C PRO A 233 60.76 6.06 -13.57
N ALA A 234 59.96 5.49 -12.64
CA ALA A 234 60.14 4.23 -11.85
C ALA A 234 59.31 4.38 -10.54
N ASP A 235 58.63 3.41 -9.91
CA ASP A 235 58.77 1.97 -9.82
C ASP A 235 57.43 1.31 -9.40
N ASN A 236 57.19 0.13 -9.95
CA ASN A 236 56.63 -1.09 -9.35
C ASN A 236 55.64 -1.03 -8.18
N PHE A 237 54.43 -1.59 -8.40
CA PHE A 237 53.91 -2.65 -7.51
C PHE A 237 53.09 -3.69 -8.29
N VAL A 238 53.60 -4.92 -8.23
CA VAL A 238 53.06 -6.16 -8.78
C VAL A 238 52.15 -6.83 -7.74
N ALA A 239 51.02 -7.39 -8.20
CA ALA A 239 50.36 -8.64 -7.78
C ALA A 239 48.83 -8.49 -7.98
N LYS A 240 48.06 -9.41 -8.56
CA LYS A 240 48.30 -10.74 -9.13
C LYS A 240 47.02 -11.12 -9.89
N ARG A 241 47.15 -11.48 -11.17
CA ARG A 241 46.19 -12.32 -11.95
C ARG A 241 46.53 -13.80 -11.69
N PRO A 242 45.73 -14.83 -12.06
CA PRO A 242 45.20 -15.03 -13.42
C PRO A 242 43.74 -15.56 -13.47
N ALA A 243 42.96 -15.19 -14.50
CA ALA A 243 42.60 -16.01 -15.70
C ALA A 243 41.55 -17.11 -15.39
N SER A 244 40.56 -17.43 -16.22
CA SER A 244 40.50 -17.33 -17.67
C SER A 244 39.05 -17.45 -18.17
N SER A 245 38.80 -16.81 -19.33
CA SER A 245 38.08 -17.33 -20.51
C SER A 245 36.66 -17.92 -20.40
N SER A 246 35.70 -17.34 -21.11
CA SER A 246 35.36 -17.73 -22.49
C SER A 246 34.15 -16.95 -23.02
N ALA A 247 34.24 -16.59 -24.30
CA ALA A 247 33.14 -16.10 -25.13
C ALA A 247 32.08 -17.19 -25.36
N GLU A 248 30.83 -16.81 -25.66
CA GLU A 248 30.11 -17.10 -26.93
C GLU A 248 28.62 -16.64 -26.84
N LEU A 249 28.15 -15.89 -27.84
CA LEU A 249 26.73 -15.85 -28.28
C LEU A 249 26.48 -17.10 -29.15
N PRO A 250 25.24 -17.63 -29.42
CA PRO A 250 24.03 -16.84 -29.73
C PRO A 250 22.65 -17.50 -29.39
N ALA A 251 21.59 -16.74 -29.72
CA ALA A 251 20.31 -17.16 -30.29
C ALA A 251 19.43 -18.24 -29.58
N ALA A 252 18.25 -17.82 -29.11
CA ALA A 252 16.95 -18.13 -29.75
C ALA A 252 15.78 -17.84 -28.78
N ALA A 253 14.90 -16.92 -29.20
CA ALA A 253 13.52 -16.83 -28.71
C ALA A 253 12.67 -17.94 -29.39
N PRO A 254 11.45 -18.31 -28.93
CA PRO A 254 10.32 -17.37 -28.90
C PRO A 254 9.39 -17.45 -27.69
N THR A 255 9.00 -16.27 -27.23
CA THR A 255 7.79 -15.99 -26.46
C THR A 255 6.57 -16.10 -27.38
N VAL A 256 5.57 -16.90 -26.99
CA VAL A 256 4.23 -16.88 -27.59
C VAL A 256 3.42 -15.76 -26.93
N ALA A 257 3.01 -14.80 -27.75
CA ALA A 257 2.16 -13.68 -27.38
C ALA A 257 0.68 -14.08 -27.35
N ILE A 258 0.00 -13.75 -26.26
CA ILE A 258 -1.45 -13.85 -26.10
C ILE A 258 -2.07 -12.51 -26.51
N LYS A 259 -2.97 -12.55 -27.50
CA LYS A 259 -3.88 -11.45 -27.88
C LYS A 259 -5.06 -11.41 -26.91
N PRO A 260 -5.51 -10.24 -26.43
CA PRO A 260 -6.82 -10.11 -25.81
C PRO A 260 -7.87 -9.70 -26.87
N VAL A 261 -8.99 -10.41 -26.89
CA VAL A 261 -10.22 -10.05 -27.62
C VAL A 261 -11.19 -9.44 -26.60
N ALA A 262 -11.73 -8.28 -26.94
CA ALA A 262 -12.73 -7.55 -26.18
C ALA A 262 -14.13 -7.73 -26.78
N ASP A 263 -15.08 -7.74 -25.84
CA ASP A 263 -16.48 -7.32 -25.89
C ASP A 263 -17.50 -8.01 -26.81
N ALA A 264 -18.44 -8.69 -26.13
CA ALA A 264 -19.80 -8.93 -26.59
C ALA A 264 -20.79 -8.38 -25.54
N ALA A 265 -21.85 -7.78 -26.06
CA ALA A 265 -22.77 -6.88 -25.39
C ALA A 265 -23.90 -7.56 -24.58
N LYS A 266 -24.44 -6.72 -23.67
CA LYS A 266 -25.71 -6.72 -22.90
C LYS A 266 -26.94 -7.33 -23.61
N PRO A 267 -27.93 -7.89 -22.88
CA PRO A 267 -29.15 -7.14 -22.47
C PRO A 267 -29.57 -7.43 -21.01
N ALA A 268 -29.98 -6.43 -20.21
CA ALA A 268 -31.32 -5.83 -20.07
C ALA A 268 -32.24 -6.62 -19.11
N ALA A 269 -32.52 -5.97 -17.97
CA ALA A 269 -33.38 -6.42 -16.89
C ALA A 269 -34.86 -6.11 -17.21
N ALA A 270 -35.73 -7.05 -16.87
CA ALA A 270 -37.18 -6.86 -16.80
C ALA A 270 -37.60 -6.76 -15.33
N SER A 271 -38.24 -5.64 -14.98
CA SER A 271 -38.93 -5.39 -13.73
C SER A 271 -40.37 -5.88 -13.82
N VAL A 272 -40.86 -6.54 -12.75
CA VAL A 272 -42.29 -6.84 -12.58
C VAL A 272 -42.72 -6.34 -11.20
N ASP A 273 -43.66 -5.40 -11.21
CA ASP A 273 -44.50 -4.93 -10.12
C ASP A 273 -45.43 -6.02 -9.59
N VAL A 274 -45.62 -6.14 -8.26
CA VAL A 274 -46.90 -6.54 -7.64
C VAL A 274 -47.04 -5.99 -6.19
N GLN A 275 -47.93 -5.01 -6.05
CA GLN A 275 -49.06 -4.85 -5.10
C GLN A 275 -48.92 -5.03 -3.57
N THR A 276 -49.35 -3.95 -2.89
CA THR A 276 -50.03 -3.84 -1.58
C THR A 276 -51.30 -4.71 -1.51
N PRO A 277 -51.73 -5.16 -0.30
CA PRO A 277 -52.95 -4.56 0.27
C PRO A 277 -52.91 -4.33 1.79
N ALA A 278 -53.97 -3.64 2.25
CA ALA A 278 -54.09 -2.79 3.43
C ALA A 278 -54.72 -3.46 4.68
N ALA A 279 -54.90 -2.60 5.72
CA ALA A 279 -55.79 -2.66 6.91
C ALA A 279 -55.22 -3.37 8.18
N ALA A 280 -55.43 -2.93 9.43
CA ALA A 280 -56.14 -1.79 10.04
C ALA A 280 -55.79 -1.68 11.57
N LYS A 281 -55.88 -0.45 12.12
CA LYS A 281 -56.30 0.03 13.48
C LYS A 281 -55.72 -0.67 14.74
N SER A 282 -55.20 0.05 15.74
CA SER A 282 -55.99 0.83 16.73
C SER A 282 -55.10 1.64 17.73
N LYS A 283 -55.75 2.45 18.58
CA LYS A 283 -55.28 3.66 19.30
C LYS A 283 -54.79 3.45 20.76
N SER A 284 -54.17 4.51 21.31
CA SER A 284 -54.15 5.03 22.72
C SER A 284 -52.73 5.11 23.34
N LYS A 285 -52.32 6.02 24.23
CA LYS A 285 -52.72 7.35 24.75
C LYS A 285 -51.60 7.81 25.73
N ALA A 286 -51.48 9.12 25.98
CA ALA A 286 -50.82 9.83 27.11
C ALA A 286 -49.26 9.87 27.12
N ALA A 287 -48.61 11.03 26.94
CA ALA A 287 -48.50 12.24 27.77
C ALA A 287 -47.43 12.14 28.87
N ALA A 288 -46.29 12.81 28.68
CA ALA A 288 -45.45 13.34 29.74
C ALA A 288 -44.55 14.48 29.22
N ALA A 289 -44.43 15.51 30.05
CA ALA A 289 -44.06 16.87 29.71
C ALA A 289 -42.54 17.11 29.53
N LYS A 290 -42.22 18.10 28.68
CA LYS A 290 -40.96 18.86 28.70
C LYS A 290 -40.93 19.79 29.91
N PRO A 291 -39.71 20.14 30.38
CA PRO A 291 -39.39 21.56 30.45
C PRO A 291 -38.11 21.91 29.70
N ALA A 292 -38.15 23.12 29.13
CA ALA A 292 -37.08 23.76 28.39
C ALA A 292 -36.00 24.36 29.31
N THR A 293 -34.76 24.14 28.90
CA THR A 293 -33.62 25.08 28.82
C THR A 293 -33.69 26.39 29.63
N LYS A 294 -32.83 26.49 30.64
CA LYS A 294 -32.21 27.76 31.08
C LYS A 294 -30.72 27.69 30.80
N ALA A 295 -30.20 28.63 30.01
CA ALA A 295 -28.77 28.89 29.89
C ALA A 295 -28.26 29.56 31.18
N PRO A 296 -27.06 29.22 31.68
CA PRO A 296 -26.30 30.13 32.53
C PRO A 296 -24.97 30.53 31.90
N GLY A 297 -24.70 31.83 31.97
CA GLY A 297 -23.57 32.51 31.37
C GLY A 297 -22.20 32.15 31.93
N TRP A 298 -21.19 32.38 31.10
CA TRP A 298 -19.77 32.26 31.46
C TRP A 298 -19.03 33.61 31.41
N GLU A 299 -19.76 34.73 31.31
CA GLU A 299 -19.19 36.07 31.15
C GLU A 299 -18.61 36.68 32.44
N LYS A 300 -18.53 35.93 33.55
CA LYS A 300 -17.92 36.42 34.80
C LYS A 300 -17.03 35.38 35.46
N ALA A 301 -15.83 35.19 34.91
CA ALA A 301 -14.68 34.68 35.66
C ALA A 301 -13.37 35.26 35.09
N ARG A 302 -13.33 36.60 34.95
CA ARG A 302 -12.07 37.35 35.00
C ARG A 302 -11.85 37.74 36.46
N ALA A 303 -11.06 36.95 37.18
CA ALA A 303 -10.40 37.35 38.42
C ALA A 303 -9.29 36.31 38.73
N THR A 304 -8.04 36.68 38.43
CA THR A 304 -7.00 36.97 39.44
C THR A 304 -6.22 35.74 39.90
N ASN A 305 -5.21 35.40 39.12
CA ASN A 305 -3.82 35.22 39.56
C ASN A 305 -2.94 35.05 38.32
N ALA A 306 -2.87 36.12 37.52
CA ALA A 306 -1.89 36.25 36.45
C ALA A 306 -0.83 37.24 36.92
N THR A 307 0.22 36.74 37.57
CA THR A 307 1.49 37.47 37.65
C THR A 307 2.01 37.62 36.22
N PRO A 308 2.38 38.84 35.78
CA PRO A 308 2.77 39.10 34.40
C PRO A 308 4.21 38.63 34.21
N VAL A 309 4.38 37.42 33.69
CA VAL A 309 5.66 37.02 33.09
C VAL A 309 5.45 37.03 31.58
N ALA A 310 5.94 38.10 30.98
CA ALA A 310 6.07 38.24 29.54
C ALA A 310 6.77 37.01 28.93
N GLU A 311 6.07 36.40 27.96
CA GLU A 311 6.63 35.99 26.67
C GLU A 311 7.94 35.19 26.65
N THR A 312 8.00 34.07 27.36
CA THR A 312 8.89 32.99 26.91
C THR A 312 8.06 31.91 26.24
N ALA A 313 8.07 31.89 24.91
CA ALA A 313 7.45 30.85 24.08
C ALA A 313 8.01 29.44 24.39
N THR A 314 9.14 29.40 25.09
CA THR A 314 9.96 28.21 25.32
C THR A 314 10.45 28.18 26.77
N ILE A 315 10.12 27.11 27.50
CA ILE A 315 10.48 26.90 28.92
C ILE A 315 11.72 26.00 28.99
N LYS A 316 12.84 26.59 29.44
CA LYS A 316 14.17 25.95 29.42
C LYS A 316 14.55 25.26 30.74
N SER A 317 13.91 25.59 31.86
CA SER A 317 14.27 25.10 33.20
C SER A 317 13.06 24.58 33.98
N ARG A 318 13.33 23.75 34.99
CA ARG A 318 12.35 23.15 35.89
C ARG A 318 11.61 24.24 36.68
N THR A 319 10.29 24.32 36.55
CA THR A 319 9.47 25.35 37.20
C THR A 319 8.68 24.81 38.37
N GLY A 320 8.53 23.49 38.49
CA GLY A 320 7.72 22.84 39.53
C GLY A 320 6.21 23.07 39.35
N ARG A 321 5.79 23.57 38.18
CA ARG A 321 4.39 23.82 37.82
C ARG A 321 3.84 22.63 37.05
N TYR A 322 2.52 22.50 37.06
CA TYR A 322 1.79 21.49 36.33
C TYR A 322 1.33 22.05 34.98
N TYR A 323 1.76 21.41 33.91
CA TYR A 323 1.46 21.78 32.52
C TYR A 323 0.47 20.80 31.91
N VAL A 324 -0.56 21.31 31.27
CA VAL A 324 -1.47 20.49 30.46
C VAL A 324 -0.89 20.39 29.05
N VAL A 325 -0.41 19.19 28.70
CA VAL A 325 0.30 18.88 27.46
C VAL A 325 -0.69 18.39 26.41
N ALA A 326 -0.65 18.99 25.22
CA ALA A 326 -1.45 18.59 24.07
C ALA A 326 -0.71 17.62 23.11
N GLY A 327 0.62 17.58 23.17
CA GLY A 327 1.41 16.69 22.33
C GLY A 327 2.91 16.70 22.65
N SER A 328 3.60 15.68 22.15
CA SER A 328 5.06 15.52 22.22
C SER A 328 5.63 15.46 20.81
N TYR A 329 6.75 16.14 20.59
CA TYR A 329 7.44 16.24 19.30
C TYR A 329 8.90 15.83 19.44
N THR A 330 9.48 15.25 18.40
CA THR A 330 10.89 14.84 18.35
C THR A 330 11.85 15.96 17.93
N SER A 331 11.32 17.09 17.44
CA SER A 331 12.09 18.22 16.95
C SER A 331 11.47 19.55 17.40
N LEU A 332 12.33 20.50 17.74
CA LEU A 332 11.96 21.85 18.16
C LEU A 332 11.13 22.56 17.07
N ALA A 333 11.55 22.47 15.81
CA ALA A 333 10.87 23.11 14.68
C ALA A 333 9.42 22.61 14.51
N ASN A 334 9.17 21.32 14.76
CA ASN A 334 7.82 20.75 14.71
C ASN A 334 6.98 21.18 15.91
N ALA A 335 7.59 21.28 17.09
CA ALA A 335 6.91 21.79 18.29
C ALA A 335 6.49 23.26 18.12
N GLU A 336 7.33 24.08 17.49
CA GLU A 336 7.01 25.48 17.18
C GLU A 336 5.88 25.62 16.17
N LYS A 337 5.86 24.78 15.12
CA LYS A 337 4.72 24.71 14.18
C LYS A 337 3.42 24.34 14.90
N GLY A 338 3.46 23.35 15.78
CA GLY A 338 2.32 22.97 16.62
C GLY A 338 1.86 24.10 17.54
N ARG A 339 2.80 24.83 18.13
CA ARG A 339 2.52 26.03 18.95
C ARG A 339 1.81 27.11 18.14
N GLN A 340 2.31 27.43 16.95
CA GLN A 340 1.70 28.42 16.06
C GLN A 340 0.28 28.02 15.65
N ALA A 341 0.03 26.73 15.39
CA ALA A 341 -1.30 26.23 15.08
C ALA A 341 -2.29 26.42 16.24
N LEU A 342 -1.88 26.14 17.48
CA LEU A 342 -2.72 26.37 18.66
C LEU A 342 -2.99 27.86 18.91
N VAL A 343 -1.98 28.71 18.71
CA VAL A 343 -2.13 30.17 18.84
C VAL A 343 -3.11 30.71 17.79
N ARG A 344 -3.07 30.19 16.55
CA ARG A 344 -4.06 30.54 15.50
C ARG A 344 -5.48 30.12 15.87
N LEU A 345 -5.64 29.04 16.63
CA LEU A 345 -6.93 28.59 17.17
C LEU A 345 -7.38 29.37 18.41
N GLY A 346 -6.61 30.38 18.84
CA GLY A 346 -6.92 31.21 20.00
C GLY A 346 -6.55 30.58 21.34
N HIS A 347 -5.67 29.57 21.35
CA HIS A 347 -5.18 28.94 22.57
C HIS A 347 -3.74 29.36 22.87
N PRO A 348 -3.44 29.85 24.09
CA PRO A 348 -2.06 30.12 24.48
C PRO A 348 -1.29 28.79 24.49
N ALA A 349 -0.10 28.77 23.89
CA ALA A 349 0.72 27.56 23.84
C ALA A 349 2.20 27.87 24.08
N ARG A 350 2.87 27.03 24.87
CA ARG A 350 4.30 27.10 25.21
C ARG A 350 4.99 25.77 24.96
N VAL A 351 6.23 25.82 24.49
CA VAL A 351 7.07 24.63 24.25
C VAL A 351 7.96 24.38 25.47
N ILE A 352 7.95 23.15 25.96
CA ILE A 352 8.77 22.69 27.08
C ILE A 352 9.94 21.88 26.52
N LEU A 353 11.17 22.23 26.90
CA LEU A 353 12.35 21.50 26.49
C LEU A 353 12.41 20.11 27.13
N PRO A 354 13.09 19.14 26.47
CA PRO A 354 13.34 17.84 27.09
C PRO A 354 14.15 17.98 28.38
N GLN A 355 13.77 17.21 29.41
CA GLN A 355 14.59 17.01 30.60
C GLN A 355 15.73 16.02 30.30
N ALA A 356 16.79 16.04 31.12
CA ALA A 356 17.90 15.10 31.04
C ALA A 356 17.38 13.65 31.04
N GLY A 357 17.52 12.96 29.90
CA GLY A 357 17.03 11.59 29.67
C GLY A 357 15.87 11.47 28.66
N SER A 358 15.14 12.54 28.37
CA SER A 358 14.10 12.58 27.33
C SER A 358 14.60 13.32 26.08
N ARG A 359 14.15 12.92 24.88
CA ARG A 359 14.49 13.60 23.61
C ARG A 359 13.28 14.31 22.98
N GLN A 360 12.19 14.47 23.74
CA GLN A 360 10.92 14.98 23.23
C GLN A 360 10.64 16.40 23.76
N PHE A 361 10.27 17.28 22.83
CA PHE A 361 9.73 18.61 23.11
C PHE A 361 8.23 18.49 23.37
N LYS A 362 7.76 19.00 24.51
CA LYS A 362 6.36 18.88 24.91
C LYS A 362 5.64 20.21 24.67
N LEU A 363 4.43 20.15 24.14
CA LEU A 363 3.63 21.34 23.82
C LEU A 363 2.53 21.51 24.87
N SER A 364 2.65 22.53 25.70
CA SER A 364 1.69 22.86 26.76
C SER A 364 0.69 23.91 26.31
N VAL A 365 -0.57 23.75 26.71
CA VAL A 365 -1.69 24.69 26.44
C VAL A 365 -2.00 25.57 27.65
N ALA A 366 -1.75 25.07 28.85
CA ALA A 366 -1.98 25.80 30.08
C ALA A 366 -1.00 25.33 31.16
N ASP A 367 -0.74 26.21 32.12
CA ASP A 367 0.11 25.95 33.27
C ASP A 367 -0.59 26.36 34.57
N TYR A 368 -0.42 25.55 35.61
CA TYR A 368 -1.07 25.69 36.90
C TYR A 368 -0.07 25.46 38.03
N ALA A 369 -0.26 26.12 39.16
CA ALA A 369 0.57 25.91 40.35
C ALA A 369 0.28 24.55 41.02
N ASP A 370 -1.00 24.15 41.09
CA ASP A 370 -1.43 22.94 41.78
C ASP A 370 -1.85 21.82 40.82
N ARG A 371 -1.55 20.57 41.20
CA ARG A 371 -1.94 19.36 40.46
C ARG A 371 -3.46 19.24 40.32
N THR A 372 -4.18 19.44 41.42
CA THR A 372 -5.64 19.34 41.47
C THR A 372 -6.32 20.32 40.51
N SER A 373 -5.77 21.53 40.40
CA SER A 373 -6.24 22.55 39.47
C SER A 373 -5.96 22.16 38.01
N ALA A 374 -4.78 21.60 37.75
CA ALA A 374 -4.41 21.09 36.43
C ALA A 374 -5.30 19.92 35.96
N ASP A 375 -5.61 18.97 36.84
CA ASP A 375 -6.44 17.80 36.50
C ASP A 375 -7.90 18.18 36.19
N ARG A 376 -8.46 19.12 36.97
CA ARG A 376 -9.80 19.68 36.70
C ARG A 376 -9.84 20.37 35.34
N GLN A 377 -8.85 21.20 35.06
CA GLN A 377 -8.78 21.94 33.80
C GLN A 377 -8.46 21.04 32.61
N ALA A 378 -7.62 20.02 32.77
CA ALA A 378 -7.39 19.01 31.75
C ALA A 378 -8.69 18.28 31.38
N THR A 379 -9.56 17.98 32.34
CA THR A 379 -10.86 17.35 32.09
C THR A 379 -11.78 18.25 31.27
N ILE A 380 -11.80 19.56 31.54
CA ILE A 380 -12.58 20.55 30.78
C ILE A 380 -12.00 20.71 29.37
N LEU A 381 -10.68 20.84 29.27
CA LEU A 381 -9.97 21.00 28.00
C LEU A 381 -10.10 19.76 27.10
N ARG A 382 -10.16 18.55 27.67
CA ARG A 382 -10.40 17.31 26.92
C ARG A 382 -11.77 17.29 26.22
N LYS A 383 -12.79 17.87 26.83
CA LYS A 383 -14.12 17.99 26.21
C LYS A 383 -14.11 18.97 25.02
N ARG A 384 -13.21 19.95 25.02
CA ARG A 384 -13.14 21.02 24.01
C ARG A 384 -12.13 20.75 22.88
N MET A 385 -10.99 20.13 23.18
CA MET A 385 -9.87 19.92 22.25
C MET A 385 -9.57 18.44 21.96
N GLY A 386 -10.33 17.50 22.54
CA GLY A 386 -10.17 16.06 22.34
C GLY A 386 -9.44 15.35 23.49
N SER A 387 -9.51 14.03 23.51
CA SER A 387 -9.07 13.19 24.65
C SER A 387 -7.55 13.06 24.84
N SER A 388 -6.72 13.69 24.00
CA SER A 388 -5.27 13.49 23.96
C SER A 388 -4.47 14.39 24.91
N LEU A 389 -5.10 15.13 25.82
CA LEU A 389 -4.39 15.99 26.77
C LEU A 389 -4.04 15.24 28.06
N TRP A 390 -2.82 15.42 28.56
CA TRP A 390 -2.40 14.89 29.86
C TRP A 390 -1.65 15.94 30.68
N VAL A 391 -1.55 15.72 31.99
CA VAL A 391 -0.87 16.63 32.91
C VAL A 391 0.57 16.18 33.10
N LEU A 392 1.51 17.12 33.05
CA LEU A 392 2.93 16.93 33.29
C LEU A 392 3.41 17.88 34.39
N ASN A 393 4.13 17.36 35.38
CA ASN A 393 4.93 18.20 36.26
C ASN A 393 6.29 18.44 35.58
N TYR A 394 6.66 19.71 35.36
CA TYR A 394 7.93 20.06 34.73
C TYR A 394 8.91 20.62 35.75
#